data_AF-A0A3C0SPM5-F1
#
_entry.id   AF-A0A3C0SPM5-F1
#
_cell.length_a   1.000
_cell.length_b   1.000
_cell.length_c   1.000
_cell.angle_alpha   90.00
_cell.angle_beta   90.00
_cell.angle_gamma   90.00
#
_symmetry.space_group_name_H-M   'P 1'
#
loop_
_entity.id
_entity.type
_entity.pdbx_description
1 polymer ?
#
loop_
_entity_poly.entity_id
_entity_poly.type
_entity_poly.pdbx_seq_one_letter_code
_entity_poly.pdbx_strand_id
1 'polypeptide(L)'
;KRENSNLRVYEDNQVKSAHIDHFDDMILCYTCKKFMHSVRTIGEVIGKAESYVSDTFIFWRVTELIRNGKISYRGNLGFMRELEIKKNNR
;
A
#
# COMPACT_ATOMS: atom_id res chain seq x y z
N LYS A 1 -22.25 -6.05 7.56
CA LYS A 1 -21.79 -4.84 8.28
C LYS A 1 -20.29 -4.70 8.02
N ARG A 2 -19.84 -3.69 7.25
CA ARG A 2 -18.40 -3.36 7.14
C ARG A 2 -18.10 -2.37 8.26
N GLU A 3 -17.79 -2.89 9.44
CA GLU A 3 -17.40 -2.09 10.59
C GLU A 3 -15.91 -1.76 10.45
N ASN A 4 -15.54 -0.47 10.56
CA ASN A 4 -14.18 0.10 10.53
C ASN A 4 -13.52 0.39 9.16
N SER A 5 -14.21 1.11 8.25
CA SER A 5 -13.61 1.61 6.99
C SER A 5 -12.75 2.87 7.13
N ASN A 6 -12.59 3.39 8.36
CA ASN A 6 -11.92 4.67 8.61
C ASN A 6 -10.52 4.44 9.21
N LEU A 7 -9.50 4.96 8.52
CA LEU A 7 -8.13 5.05 8.96
C LEU A 7 -7.92 6.36 9.74
N ARG A 8 -7.21 6.32 10.86
CA ARG A 8 -6.74 7.53 11.54
C ARG A 8 -5.36 7.87 11.01
N VAL A 9 -5.25 9.06 10.44
CA VAL A 9 -4.02 9.57 9.83
C VAL A 9 -3.58 10.78 10.62
N TYR A 10 -2.28 10.89 10.89
CA TYR A 10 -1.71 12.04 11.61
C TYR A 10 -1.08 13.00 10.60
N GLU A 11 -1.71 14.16 10.42
CA GLU A 11 -1.35 15.17 9.42
C GLU A 11 -1.52 16.56 10.04
N ASP A 12 -0.60 17.49 9.76
CA ASP A 12 -0.66 18.87 10.28
C ASP A 12 -0.85 18.99 11.81
N ASN A 13 -0.21 18.10 12.59
CA ASN A 13 -0.40 17.98 14.04
C ASN A 13 -1.84 17.65 14.48
N GLN A 14 -2.67 17.12 13.60
CA GLN A 14 -4.05 16.72 13.89
C GLN A 14 -4.31 15.27 13.44
N VAL A 15 -5.16 14.57 14.19
CA VAL A 15 -5.66 13.25 13.79
C VAL A 15 -6.86 13.46 12.87
N LYS A 16 -6.69 13.15 11.59
CA LYS A 16 -7.76 13.18 10.58
C LYS A 16 -8.30 11.76 10.34
N SER A 17 -9.60 11.66 10.05
CA SER A 17 -10.22 10.41 9.61
C SER A 17 -10.13 10.34 8.09
N ALA A 18 -9.45 9.33 7.56
CA ALA A 18 -9.38 9.02 6.14
C ALA A 18 -10.06 7.68 5.85
N HIS A 19 -10.33 7.39 4.58
CA HIS A 19 -10.80 6.07 4.19
C HIS A 19 -9.62 5.08 4.16
N ILE A 20 -9.88 3.80 4.38
CA ILE A 20 -8.83 2.77 4.48
C ILE A 20 -8.02 2.58 3.20
N ASP A 21 -8.53 3.01 2.05
CA ASP A 21 -7.86 3.01 0.74
C ASP A 21 -7.12 4.31 0.40
N HIS A 22 -6.98 5.24 1.36
CA HIS A 22 -6.37 6.55 1.14
C HIS A 22 -5.01 6.49 0.44
N PHE A 23 -4.22 5.44 0.69
CA PHE A 23 -2.89 5.26 0.09
C PHE A 23 -2.89 4.41 -1.20
N ASP A 24 -4.03 3.89 -1.65
CA ASP A 24 -4.09 2.95 -2.78
C ASP A 24 -3.58 3.58 -4.08
N ASP A 25 -3.96 4.82 -4.37
CA ASP A 25 -3.50 5.53 -5.57
C ASP A 25 -2.00 5.79 -5.54
N MET A 26 -1.46 6.13 -4.36
CA MET A 26 -0.01 6.33 -4.17
C MET A 26 0.76 5.01 -4.35
N ILE A 27 0.26 3.91 -3.76
CA ILE A 27 0.83 2.57 -3.95
C ILE A 27 0.83 2.20 -5.43
N LEU A 28 -0.29 2.41 -6.14
CA LEU A 28 -0.40 2.14 -7.57
C LEU A 28 0.46 3.07 -8.42
N CYS A 29 0.74 4.30 -7.97
CA CYS A 29 1.64 5.22 -8.65
C CYS A 29 3.09 4.70 -8.61
N TYR A 30 3.55 4.26 -7.42
CA TYR A 30 4.93 3.80 -7.20
C TYR A 30 5.16 2.31 -7.49
N THR A 31 4.12 1.54 -7.84
CA THR A 31 4.27 0.16 -8.30
C THR A 31 4.66 0.13 -9.78
N CYS A 32 5.81 -0.47 -10.10
CA CYS A 32 6.30 -0.57 -11.48
C CYS A 32 5.47 -1.54 -12.35
N LYS A 33 5.53 -1.36 -13.67
CA LYS A 33 4.97 -2.29 -14.68
C LYS A 33 5.81 -3.56 -14.89
N LYS A 34 6.93 -3.71 -14.17
CA LYS A 34 7.77 -4.91 -14.10
C LYS A 34 7.82 -5.40 -12.66
N PHE A 35 8.04 -6.71 -12.46
CA PHE A 35 8.19 -7.26 -11.12
C PHE A 35 9.37 -6.60 -10.41
N MET A 36 9.13 -6.17 -9.18
CA MET A 36 10.09 -5.57 -8.28
C MET A 36 9.74 -5.91 -6.84
N HIS A 37 10.72 -5.97 -5.94
CA HIS A 37 10.43 -6.20 -4.53
C HIS A 37 9.48 -5.14 -3.96
N SER A 38 8.46 -5.60 -3.24
CA SER A 38 7.41 -4.76 -2.66
C SER A 38 7.96 -3.68 -1.72
N VAL A 39 9.07 -3.98 -1.02
CA VAL A 39 9.76 -3.02 -0.14
C VAL A 39 10.16 -1.72 -0.83
N ARG A 40 10.42 -1.73 -2.14
CA ARG A 40 10.75 -0.51 -2.89
C ARG A 40 9.51 0.38 -3.00
N THR A 41 8.37 -0.18 -3.41
CA THR A 41 7.10 0.57 -3.49
C THR A 41 6.68 1.05 -2.10
N ILE A 42 6.80 0.22 -1.08
CA ILE A 42 6.47 0.58 0.31
C ILE A 42 7.37 1.72 0.81
N GLY A 43 8.67 1.65 0.55
CA GLY A 43 9.62 2.71 0.89
C GLY A 43 9.31 4.03 0.20
N GLU A 44 8.97 4.02 -1.09
CA GLU A 44 8.54 5.23 -1.81
C GLU A 44 7.26 5.83 -1.22
N VAL A 45 6.26 5.00 -0.90
CA VAL A 45 4.99 5.47 -0.30
C VAL A 45 5.25 6.08 1.07
N ILE A 46 6.02 5.44 1.95
CA ILE A 46 6.32 5.98 3.28
C ILE A 46 7.16 7.27 3.17
N GLY A 47 8.15 7.29 2.27
CA GLY A 47 9.02 8.46 2.10
C GLY A 47 8.36 9.66 1.42
N LYS A 48 7.20 9.46 0.79
CA LYS A 48 6.44 10.50 0.08
C LYS A 48 5.10 10.85 0.74
N ALA A 49 4.62 10.01 1.66
CA ALA A 49 3.45 10.30 2.45
C ALA A 49 3.71 11.53 3.34
N GLU A 50 2.77 12.48 3.31
CA GLU A 50 2.80 13.65 4.21
C GLU A 50 2.49 13.26 5.66
N SER A 51 1.85 12.11 5.84
CA SER A 51 1.41 11.59 7.11
C SER A 51 2.21 10.35 7.54
N TYR A 52 2.43 10.22 8.85
CA TYR A 52 3.09 9.03 9.39
C TYR A 52 2.22 7.78 9.16
N VAL A 53 2.80 6.76 8.52
CA VAL A 53 2.15 5.49 8.24
C VAL A 53 3.16 4.34 8.41
N SER A 54 2.72 3.22 8.98
CA SER A 54 3.59 2.06 9.15
C SER A 54 3.77 1.29 7.84
N ASP A 55 4.95 0.73 7.66
CA ASP A 55 5.27 -0.19 6.58
C ASP A 55 4.34 -1.41 6.57
N THR A 56 3.99 -1.91 7.74
CA THR A 56 3.06 -3.03 7.90
C THR A 56 1.67 -2.69 7.36
N PHE A 57 1.17 -1.46 7.59
CA PHE A 57 -0.13 -1.03 7.05
C PHE A 57 -0.08 -0.90 5.53
N ILE A 58 0.96 -0.26 4.98
CA ILE A 58 1.12 -0.14 3.52
C ILE A 58 1.27 -1.52 2.88
N PHE A 59 2.02 -2.43 3.50
CA PHE A 59 2.13 -3.80 3.03
C PHE A 59 0.77 -4.51 3.02
N TRP A 60 -0.01 -4.37 4.08
CA TRP A 60 -1.38 -4.89 4.10
C TRP A 60 -2.23 -4.31 2.95
N ARG A 61 -2.15 -2.99 2.69
CA ARG A 61 -2.83 -2.38 1.52
C ARG A 61 -2.35 -2.96 0.18
N VAL A 62 -1.07 -3.23 0.02
CA VAL A 62 -0.54 -3.94 -1.16
C VAL A 62 -1.20 -5.31 -1.30
N THR A 63 -1.37 -6.07 -0.22
CA THR A 63 -2.08 -7.38 -0.28
C THR A 63 -3.55 -7.24 -0.66
N GLU A 64 -4.23 -6.18 -0.25
CA GLU A 64 -5.62 -5.89 -0.64
C GLU A 64 -5.72 -5.52 -2.13
N LEU A 65 -4.77 -4.74 -2.63
CA LEU A 65 -4.67 -4.40 -4.06
C LEU A 65 -4.37 -5.63 -4.94
N ILE A 66 -3.61 -6.59 -4.41
CA ILE A 66 -3.39 -7.90 -5.03
C ILE A 66 -4.71 -8.68 -5.10
N ARG A 67 -5.45 -8.79 -3.98
CA ARG A 67 -6.76 -9.47 -3.91
C ARG A 67 -7.78 -8.85 -4.87
N ASN A 68 -7.72 -7.54 -5.05
CA ASN A 68 -8.59 -6.80 -5.98
C ASN A 68 -8.12 -6.86 -7.45
N GLY A 69 -7.03 -7.55 -7.74
CA GLY A 69 -6.51 -7.72 -9.11
C GLY A 69 -5.92 -6.45 -9.73
N LYS A 70 -5.59 -5.44 -8.92
CA LYS A 70 -4.89 -4.22 -9.39
C LYS A 70 -3.37 -4.41 -9.46
N ILE A 71 -2.85 -5.34 -8.66
CA ILE A 71 -1.42 -5.70 -8.60
C ILE A 71 -1.28 -7.21 -8.81
N SER A 72 -0.34 -7.62 -9.65
CA SER A 72 0.14 -9.00 -9.73
C SER A 72 1.34 -9.20 -8.81
N TYR A 73 1.48 -10.41 -8.26
CA TYR A 73 2.58 -10.75 -7.37
C TYR A 73 3.23 -12.09 -7.70
N ARG A 74 4.45 -12.28 -7.20
CA ARG A 74 5.13 -13.57 -7.11
C ARG A 74 5.96 -13.62 -5.82
N GLY A 75 6.32 -14.82 -5.38
CA GLY A 75 6.99 -15.04 -4.09
C GLY A 75 6.00 -15.23 -2.94
N ASN A 76 6.44 -14.93 -1.72
CA ASN A 76 5.67 -15.21 -0.51
C ASN A 76 4.89 -13.98 -0.02
N LEU A 77 3.56 -14.08 -0.01
CA LEU A 77 2.66 -13.00 0.41
C LEU A 77 2.71 -12.69 1.92
N GLY A 78 3.31 -13.58 2.73
CA GLY A 78 3.51 -13.38 4.17
C GLY A 78 4.80 -12.64 4.52
N PHE A 79 5.76 -12.52 3.59
CA PHE A 79 7.06 -11.90 3.85
C PHE A 79 7.33 -10.75 2.89
N MET A 80 7.23 -9.53 3.40
CA MET A 80 7.39 -8.28 2.63
C MET A 80 8.66 -8.25 1.76
N ARG A 81 9.78 -8.76 2.27
CA ARG A 81 11.08 -8.77 1.56
C ARG A 81 11.12 -9.76 0.38
N GLU A 82 10.37 -10.86 0.48
CA GLU A 82 10.31 -11.91 -0.55
C GLU A 82 9.21 -11.66 -1.59
N LEU A 83 8.28 -10.74 -1.29
CA LEU A 83 7.20 -10.40 -2.20
C LEU A 83 7.71 -9.50 -3.33
N GLU A 84 7.56 -9.94 -4.57
CA GLU A 84 7.70 -9.09 -5.74
C GLU A 84 6.34 -8.76 -6.34
N ILE A 85 6.14 -7.50 -6.68
CA ILE A 85 4.87 -6.97 -7.19
C ILE A 85 5.06 -6.24 -8.51
N LYS A 86 3.96 -6.17 -9.28
CA LYS A 86 3.86 -5.44 -10.53
C LYS A 86 2.45 -4.87 -10.67
N LYS A 87 2.33 -3.64 -11.18
CA LYS A 87 1.06 -3.01 -11.51
C LYS A 87 0.42 -3.66 -12.75
N ASN A 88 -0.89 -3.87 -12.70
CA ASN A 88 -1.65 -4.36 -13.85
C ASN A 88 -2.03 -3.22 -14.79
N ASN A 89 -1.99 -3.48 -16.10
CA ASN A 89 -2.37 -2.54 -17.16
C ASN A 89 -3.90 -2.58 -17.42
N ARG A 90 -4.73 -2.45 -16.39
CA ARG A 90 -6.17 -2.23 -16.62
C ARG A 90 -6.45 -0.75 -16.78
#